data_AF-A0A2N7Y544-F1
#
_entry.id   AF-A0A2N7Y544-F1
#
_cell.length_a   1.000
_cell.length_b   1.000
_cell.length_c   1.000
_cell.angle_alpha   90.00
_cell.angle_beta   90.00
_cell.angle_gamma   90.00
#
_symmetry.space_group_name_H-M   'P 1'
#
loop_
_entity.id
_entity.type
_entity.pdbx_description
1 polymer ?
#
loop_
_entity_poly.entity_id
_entity_poly.type
_entity_poly.pdbx_seq_one_letter_code
_entity_poly.pdbx_strand_id
1 'polypeptide(L)'
;MEGDDNVGEAKAVTAGELVIILGQYHSAIARLGSGIISLSGALKHSEDVDVKQAADEAWVKLNEFIDCMEGVADGLNALTQKKEA
;
A
#
# COMPACT_ATOMS: atom_id res chain seq x y z
N MET A 1 -29.72 -31.48 4.13
CA MET A 1 -29.06 -30.19 4.39
C MET A 1 -28.12 -29.97 3.23
N GLU A 2 -28.61 -29.30 2.21
CA GLU A 2 -27.81 -28.88 1.05
C GLU A 2 -26.92 -27.72 1.49
N GLY A 3 -25.62 -27.84 1.21
CA GLY A 3 -24.63 -26.83 1.55
C GLY A 3 -24.80 -25.63 0.63
N ASP A 4 -25.09 -24.48 1.24
CA ASP A 4 -25.12 -23.19 0.57
C ASP A 4 -23.66 -22.69 0.44
N ASP A 5 -22.88 -23.35 -0.42
CA ASP A 5 -21.55 -22.91 -0.84
C ASP A 5 -21.70 -21.80 -1.90
N ASN A 6 -22.44 -20.74 -1.55
CA ASN A 6 -22.50 -19.53 -2.36
C ASN A 6 -21.37 -18.58 -1.93
N VAL A 7 -20.14 -19.10 -1.96
CA VAL A 7 -18.93 -18.25 -1.98
C VAL A 7 -18.92 -17.66 -3.39
N GLY A 8 -19.62 -16.53 -3.55
CA GLY A 8 -19.85 -15.87 -4.83
C GLY A 8 -18.56 -15.87 -5.67
N GLU A 9 -18.65 -16.42 -6.87
CA GLU A 9 -17.52 -16.56 -7.79
C GLU A 9 -16.74 -15.25 -7.85
N ALA A 10 -15.55 -15.24 -7.26
CA ALA A 10 -14.65 -14.09 -7.34
C ALA A 10 -14.33 -13.91 -8.83
N LYS A 11 -14.90 -12.86 -9.42
CA LYS A 11 -14.76 -12.58 -10.86
C LYS A 11 -13.28 -12.62 -11.21
N ALA A 12 -12.91 -13.54 -12.11
CA ALA A 12 -11.53 -13.71 -12.54
C ALA A 12 -11.02 -12.38 -13.13
N VAL A 13 -10.08 -11.75 -12.44
CA VAL A 13 -9.45 -10.50 -12.87
C VAL A 13 -8.38 -10.85 -13.90
N THR A 14 -8.45 -10.22 -15.08
CA THR A 14 -7.42 -10.39 -16.11
C THR A 14 -6.10 -9.74 -15.66
N ALA A 15 -4.98 -10.19 -16.22
CA ALA A 15 -3.68 -9.58 -15.92
C ALA A 15 -3.64 -8.06 -16.25
N GLY A 16 -4.35 -7.64 -17.32
CA GLY A 16 -4.46 -6.23 -17.68
C GLY A 16 -5.27 -5.41 -16.67
N GLU A 17 -6.40 -5.96 -16.18
CA GLU A 17 -7.18 -5.32 -15.12
C GLU A 17 -6.38 -5.23 -13.81
N LEU A 18 -5.60 -6.27 -13.48
CA LEU A 18 -4.73 -6.26 -12.30
C LEU A 18 -3.67 -5.16 -12.37
N VAL A 19 -3.03 -4.97 -13.53
CA VAL A 19 -2.05 -3.89 -13.74
C VAL A 19 -2.69 -2.52 -13.60
N ILE A 20 -3.91 -2.32 -14.13
CA ILE A 20 -4.65 -1.05 -13.99
C ILE A 20 -4.96 -0.78 -12.51
N ILE A 21 -5.48 -1.78 -11.79
CA ILE A 21 -5.81 -1.69 -10.37
C ILE A 21 -4.54 -1.34 -9.56
N LEU A 22 -3.44 -2.04 -9.80
CA LEU A 22 -2.15 -1.77 -9.14
C LEU A 22 -1.60 -0.37 -9.46
N GLY A 23 -1.75 0.11 -10.70
CA GLY A 23 -1.34 1.46 -11.08
C GLY A 23 -2.16 2.56 -10.40
N GLN A 24 -3.46 2.34 -10.19
CA GLN A 24 -4.33 3.25 -9.44
C GLN A 24 -3.92 3.32 -7.96
N TYR A 25 -3.65 2.16 -7.34
CA TYR A 25 -3.14 2.11 -5.98
C TYR A 25 -1.79 2.82 -5.87
N HIS A 26 -0.84 2.56 -6.77
CA HIS A 26 0.46 3.22 -6.77
C HIS A 26 0.36 4.76 -6.77
N SER A 27 -0.53 5.33 -7.60
CA SER A 27 -0.71 6.79 -7.64
C SER A 27 -1.32 7.37 -6.36
N ALA A 28 -2.34 6.70 -5.81
CA ALA A 28 -2.97 7.10 -4.55
C ALA A 28 -1.97 7.04 -3.39
N ILE A 29 -1.19 5.95 -3.35
CA ILE A 29 -0.15 5.68 -2.37
C ILE A 29 0.96 6.73 -2.43
N ALA A 30 1.47 7.02 -3.63
CA ALA A 30 2.52 8.01 -3.82
C ALA A 30 2.09 9.42 -3.36
N ARG A 31 0.83 9.81 -3.61
CA ARG A 31 0.28 11.08 -3.13
C ARG A 31 0.15 11.11 -1.61
N LEU A 32 -0.30 10.01 -1.01
CA LEU A 32 -0.42 9.91 0.45
C LEU A 32 0.96 10.00 1.12
N GLY A 33 1.94 9.25 0.60
CA GLY A 33 3.32 9.26 1.09
C GLY A 33 3.99 10.64 0.98
N SER A 34 3.85 11.30 -0.17
CA SER A 34 4.36 12.68 -0.36
C SER A 34 3.73 13.68 0.63
N GLY A 35 2.42 13.55 0.89
CA GLY A 35 1.71 14.34 1.88
C GLY A 35 2.26 14.13 3.30
N ILE A 36 2.42 12.87 3.71
CA ILE A 36 2.96 12.51 5.04
C ILE A 36 4.40 13.00 5.21
N ILE A 37 5.27 12.82 4.21
CA ILE A 37 6.66 13.32 4.26
C ILE A 37 6.70 14.84 4.47
N SER A 38 5.89 15.57 3.70
CA SER A 38 5.84 17.03 3.77
C SER A 38 5.30 17.49 5.13
N LEU A 39 4.26 16.83 5.65
CA LEU A 39 3.66 17.17 6.94
C LEU A 39 4.62 16.84 8.09
N SER A 40 5.17 15.63 8.14
CA SER A 40 6.11 15.22 9.19
C SER A 40 7.36 16.09 9.19
N GLY A 41 7.90 16.44 8.01
CA GLY A 41 9.04 17.34 7.90
C GLY A 41 8.74 18.75 8.44
N ALA A 42 7.59 19.33 8.07
CA ALA A 42 7.17 20.64 8.56
C ALA A 42 6.93 20.63 10.09
N LEU A 43 6.30 19.57 10.61
CA LEU A 43 5.92 19.45 12.01
C LEU A 43 7.08 19.08 12.94
N LYS A 44 8.16 18.48 12.42
CA LYS A 44 9.36 18.14 13.22
C LYS A 44 10.08 19.37 13.78
N HIS A 45 9.89 20.52 13.14
CA HIS A 45 10.40 21.81 13.59
C HIS A 45 9.45 22.54 14.56
N SER A 46 8.28 21.97 14.88
CA SER A 46 7.36 22.53 15.86
C SER A 46 8.01 22.62 17.24
N GLU A 47 7.70 23.67 18.02
CA GLU A 47 8.12 23.75 19.43
C GLU A 47 7.20 22.91 20.35
N ASP A 48 6.02 22.54 19.86
CA ASP A 48 5.07 21.69 20.55
C ASP A 48 5.53 20.22 20.52
N VAL A 49 5.65 19.62 21.72
CA VAL A 49 6.14 18.26 21.92
C VAL A 49 5.14 17.21 21.41
N ASP A 50 3.84 17.44 21.59
CA ASP A 50 2.80 16.52 21.14
C ASP A 50 2.76 16.48 19.60
N VAL A 51 2.95 17.65 18.98
CA VAL A 51 3.06 17.77 17.51
C VAL A 51 4.28 17.04 16.97
N LYS A 52 5.44 17.17 17.63
CA LYS A 52 6.66 16.45 17.25
C LYS A 52 6.48 14.94 17.36
N GLN A 53 5.89 14.47 18.46
CA GLN A 53 5.64 13.04 18.65
C GLN A 53 4.69 12.50 17.57
N ALA A 54 3.58 13.19 17.30
CA ALA A 54 2.65 12.80 16.23
C ALA A 54 3.33 12.77 14.85
N ALA A 55 4.26 13.70 14.58
CA ALA A 55 5.02 13.75 13.34
C ALA A 55 5.98 12.56 13.19
N ASP A 56 6.67 12.17 14.27
CA ASP A 56 7.55 10.99 14.29
C ASP A 56 6.73 9.69 14.19
N GLU A 57 5.59 9.58 14.87
CA GLU A 57 4.68 8.42 14.74
C GLU A 57 4.14 8.27 13.31
N ALA A 58 3.77 9.38 12.66
CA ALA A 58 3.35 9.38 11.27
C ALA A 58 4.49 8.93 10.34
N TRP A 59 5.74 9.31 10.64
CA TRP A 59 6.91 8.87 9.89
C TRP A 59 7.15 7.37 10.01
N VAL A 60 7.01 6.80 11.21
CA VAL A 60 7.14 5.36 11.43
C VAL A 60 6.09 4.59 10.61
N LYS A 61 4.82 4.99 10.68
CA LYS A 61 3.73 4.37 9.91
C LYS A 61 3.95 4.45 8.41
N LEU A 62 4.57 5.52 7.92
CA LEU A 62 4.92 5.65 6.50
C LEU A 62 5.96 4.61 6.08
N ASN A 63 7.00 4.38 6.90
CA ASN A 63 8.01 3.36 6.59
C ASN A 63 7.40 1.95 6.59
N GLU A 64 6.57 1.63 7.59
CA GLU A 64 5.85 0.34 7.63
C GLU A 64 4.98 0.12 6.39
N PHE A 65 4.33 1.19 5.93
CA PHE A 65 3.54 1.15 4.72
C PHE A 65 4.41 0.92 3.46
N ILE A 66 5.57 1.58 3.36
CA ILE A 66 6.52 1.38 2.24
C ILE A 66 7.02 -0.07 2.22
N ASP A 67 7.47 -0.60 3.35
CA ASP A 67 7.95 -1.98 3.47
C ASP A 67 6.87 -3.01 3.03
N CYS A 68 5.61 -2.77 3.41
CA CYS A 68 4.49 -3.59 2.99
C CYS A 68 4.30 -3.55 1.46
N MET A 69 4.39 -2.37 0.86
CA MET A 69 4.25 -2.21 -0.59
C MET A 69 5.39 -2.84 -1.37
N GLU A 70 6.63 -2.77 -0.87
CA GLU A 70 7.77 -3.48 -1.44
C GLU A 70 7.54 -5.01 -1.42
N GLY A 71 7.06 -5.55 -0.28
CA GLY A 71 6.73 -6.98 -0.19
C GLY A 71 5.62 -7.42 -1.16
N VAL A 72 4.61 -6.57 -1.40
CA VAL A 72 3.58 -6.82 -2.42
C VAL A 72 4.19 -6.81 -3.83
N ALA A 73 5.06 -5.85 -4.14
CA ALA A 73 5.73 -5.77 -5.44
C ALA A 73 6.60 -7.01 -5.70
N ASP A 74 7.34 -7.48 -4.70
CA ASP A 74 8.12 -8.71 -4.78
C ASP A 74 7.25 -9.94 -5.00
N GLY A 75 6.13 -10.04 -4.27
CA GLY A 75 5.15 -11.11 -4.45
C GLY A 75 4.57 -11.14 -5.87
N LEU A 76 4.25 -9.98 -6.43
CA LEU A 76 3.77 -9.86 -7.81
C LEU A 76 4.86 -10.23 -8.83
N ASN A 77 6.10 -9.78 -8.64
CA ASN A 77 7.23 -10.14 -9.49
C ASN A 77 7.54 -11.65 -9.46
N ALA A 78 7.39 -12.30 -8.30
CA ALA A 78 7.56 -13.74 -8.19
C ALA A 78 6.47 -14.52 -8.95
N LEU A 79 5.24 -14.01 -8.96
CA LEU A 79 4.12 -14.61 -9.69
C LEU A 79 4.30 -14.49 -11.22
N THR A 80 4.88 -13.40 -11.71
CA THR A 80 5.18 -13.25 -13.15
C THR A 80 6.33 -14.17 -13.57
N GLN A 81 7.39 -14.32 -12.77
CA GLN A 81 8.51 -15.22 -13.10
C GLN A 81 8.13 -16.71 -13.05
N LYS A 82 7.23 -17.13 -12.14
CA LYS A 82 6.71 -18.51 -12.12
C LYS A 82 5.86 -18.89 -13.33
N LYS A 83 5.43 -17.91 -14.12
CA LYS A 83 4.59 -18.13 -15.31
C LYS A 83 5.41 -18.35 -16.59
N GLU A 84 6.72 -18.10 -16.53
CA GLU A 84 7.67 -18.27 -17.65
C GLU A 84 8.49 -19.56 -17.57
N ALA A 85 8.31 -20.38 -16.52
CA ALA A 85 8.94 -21.69 -16.33
C ALA A 85 7.94 -22.84 -16.55
#